data_AF-A0A367QZ71-F1
#
_entry.id   AF-A0A367QZ71-F1
#
_cell.length_a   1.000
_cell.length_b   1.000
_cell.length_c   1.000
_cell.angle_alpha   90.00
_cell.angle_beta   90.00
_cell.angle_gamma   90.00
#
_symmetry.space_group_name_H-M   'P 1'
#
loop_
_entity.id
_entity.type
_entity.pdbx_description
1 polymer ?
#
loop_
_entity_poly.entity_id
_entity_poly.type
_entity_poly.pdbx_seq_one_letter_code
_entity_poly.pdbx_strand_id
1 'polypeptide(L)'
;MSCLHRLPIAFSQRERLAPRQSTQDTLSLGRVAQAFLLILAAIGTPTQPPTTRGKSPDRAQGHQPSPRPRYPTVKKHSSKKTKTEKSFKNADLTAA
;
A
#
# COMPACT_ATOMS: atom_id res chain seq x y z
N MET A 1 -7.41 -36.02 -51.52
CA MET A 1 -8.75 -35.68 -51.00
C MET A 1 -8.93 -36.42 -49.69
N SER A 2 -8.75 -35.74 -48.56
CA SER A 2 -8.77 -36.39 -47.24
C SER A 2 -9.75 -35.62 -46.36
N CYS A 3 -10.98 -36.11 -46.29
CA CYS A 3 -12.05 -35.52 -45.50
C CYS A 3 -11.79 -35.79 -44.00
N LEU A 4 -11.40 -34.75 -43.27
CA LEU A 4 -11.39 -34.74 -41.81
C LEU A 4 -12.85 -34.81 -41.33
N HIS A 5 -13.27 -35.98 -40.82
CA HIS A 5 -14.53 -36.11 -40.09
C HIS A 5 -14.40 -35.47 -38.71
N ARG A 6 -14.99 -34.27 -38.59
CA ARG A 6 -15.20 -33.56 -37.33
C ARG A 6 -16.42 -34.17 -36.65
N LEU A 7 -16.20 -34.92 -35.57
CA LEU A 7 -17.28 -35.45 -34.73
C LEU A 7 -18.11 -34.29 -34.14
N PRO A 8 -19.44 -34.40 -34.09
CA PRO A 8 -20.27 -33.39 -33.46
C PRO A 8 -20.16 -33.49 -31.93
N ILE A 9 -19.72 -32.41 -31.29
CA ILE A 9 -19.81 -32.24 -29.83
C ILE A 9 -21.30 -32.11 -29.51
N ALA A 10 -21.92 -33.20 -29.06
CA ALA A 10 -23.29 -33.21 -28.58
C ALA A 10 -23.36 -32.39 -27.29
N PHE A 11 -23.75 -31.11 -27.42
CA PHE A 11 -23.97 -30.21 -26.31
C PHE A 11 -25.31 -30.57 -25.67
N SER A 12 -25.25 -31.46 -24.67
CA SER A 12 -26.39 -31.89 -23.86
C SER A 12 -27.07 -30.68 -23.24
N GLN A 13 -28.30 -30.41 -23.69
CA GLN A 13 -29.17 -29.34 -23.21
C GLN A 13 -29.50 -29.58 -21.74
N ARG A 14 -28.80 -28.88 -20.84
CA ARG A 14 -29.28 -28.72 -19.47
C ARG A 14 -30.49 -27.81 -19.51
N GLU A 15 -31.67 -28.40 -19.46
CA GLU A 15 -32.91 -27.70 -19.12
C GLU A 15 -32.74 -27.05 -17.75
N ARG A 16 -32.31 -25.79 -17.77
CA ARG A 16 -32.12 -25.00 -16.57
C ARG A 16 -33.36 -24.15 -16.42
N LEU A 17 -34.31 -24.64 -15.62
CA LEU A 17 -35.45 -23.83 -15.18
C LEU A 17 -34.88 -22.61 -14.44
N ALA A 18 -34.90 -21.46 -15.10
CA ALA A 18 -34.45 -20.22 -14.50
C ALA A 18 -35.43 -19.86 -13.38
N PRO A 19 -34.97 -19.61 -12.14
CA PRO A 19 -35.86 -19.13 -11.09
C PRO A 19 -36.47 -17.81 -11.57
N ARG A 20 -37.79 -17.67 -11.39
CA ARG A 20 -38.53 -16.43 -11.67
C ARG A 20 -37.90 -15.30 -10.88
N GLN A 21 -37.04 -14.52 -11.52
CA GLN A 21 -36.34 -13.44 -10.86
C GLN A 21 -37.33 -12.28 -10.68
N SER A 22 -37.64 -11.94 -9.43
CA SER A 22 -38.41 -10.74 -9.13
C SER A 22 -37.57 -9.50 -9.44
N THR A 23 -38.22 -8.50 -10.05
CA THR A 23 -37.64 -7.17 -10.18
C THR A 23 -37.36 -6.64 -8.79
N GLN A 24 -36.10 -6.35 -8.49
CA GLN A 24 -35.72 -5.78 -7.19
C GLN A 24 -35.48 -4.30 -7.39
N ASP A 25 -36.31 -3.49 -6.74
CA ASP A 25 -36.25 -2.02 -6.80
C ASP A 25 -35.05 -1.47 -6.02
N THR A 26 -34.52 -2.24 -5.07
CA THR A 26 -33.33 -1.90 -4.28
C THR A 26 -32.11 -2.69 -4.77
N LEU A 27 -31.09 -1.96 -5.25
CA LEU A 27 -29.86 -2.55 -5.74
C LEU A 27 -28.92 -2.91 -4.57
N SER A 28 -28.60 -4.19 -4.42
CA SER A 28 -27.58 -4.64 -3.47
C SER A 28 -26.18 -4.49 -4.07
N LEU A 29 -25.17 -4.27 -3.21
CA LEU A 29 -23.77 -4.13 -3.62
C LEU A 29 -23.28 -5.32 -4.45
N GLY A 30 -23.73 -6.54 -4.11
CA GLY A 30 -23.41 -7.75 -4.86
C GLY A 30 -23.93 -7.74 -6.30
N ARG A 31 -25.15 -7.23 -6.53
CA ARG A 31 -25.71 -7.08 -7.88
C ARG A 31 -25.00 -5.99 -8.67
N VAL A 32 -24.65 -4.88 -8.02
CA VAL A 32 -23.85 -3.80 -8.64
C VAL A 32 -22.50 -4.35 -9.10
N ALA A 33 -21.81 -5.14 -8.29
CA ALA A 33 -20.53 -5.75 -8.65
C ALA A 33 -20.65 -6.70 -9.86
N GLN A 34 -21.71 -7.50 -9.94
CA GLN A 34 -21.98 -8.40 -11.07
C GLN A 34 -22.21 -7.62 -12.39
N ALA A 35 -22.92 -6.50 -12.33
CA ALA A 35 -23.22 -5.67 -13.50
C ALA A 35 -22.11 -4.69 -13.87
N PHE A 36 -21.13 -4.47 -12.99
CA PHE A 36 -20.12 -3.42 -13.15
C PHE A 36 -19.26 -3.58 -14.41
N LEU A 37 -18.92 -4.81 -14.78
CA LEU A 37 -18.16 -5.09 -16.01
C LEU A 37 -18.91 -4.67 -17.28
N LEU A 38 -20.23 -4.86 -17.31
CA LEU A 38 -21.09 -4.42 -18.41
C LEU A 38 -21.13 -2.89 -18.50
N ILE A 39 -21.20 -2.21 -17.35
CA ILE A 39 -21.17 -0.75 -17.26
C ILE A 39 -19.82 -0.22 -17.78
N LEU A 40 -18.71 -0.80 -17.35
CA LEU A 40 -17.37 -0.43 -17.85
C LEU A 40 -17.21 -0.67 -19.35
N ALA A 41 -17.76 -1.77 -19.88
CA ALA A 41 -17.73 -2.05 -21.32
C ALA A 41 -18.60 -1.09 -22.13
N ALA A 42 -19.76 -0.71 -21.61
CA ALA A 42 -20.68 0.24 -22.25
C ALA A 42 -20.14 1.67 -22.26
N ILE A 43 -19.51 2.11 -21.16
CA ILE A 43 -18.82 3.40 -21.07
C ILE A 43 -17.51 3.37 -21.88
N GLY A 44 -16.91 2.19 -22.03
CA GLY A 44 -15.55 2.02 -22.51
C GLY A 44 -14.52 2.52 -21.50
N THR A 45 -13.26 2.67 -21.94
CA THR A 45 -12.26 3.44 -21.20
C THR A 45 -12.43 4.91 -21.59
N PRO A 46 -13.02 5.79 -20.74
CA PRO A 46 -13.17 7.21 -21.07
C PRO A 46 -11.82 7.96 -21.04
N THR A 47 -10.74 7.24 -20.75
CA THR A 47 -9.46 7.83 -20.41
C THR A 47 -8.60 7.93 -21.66
N GLN A 48 -8.17 9.14 -21.99
CA GLN A 48 -6.98 9.32 -22.81
C GLN A 48 -5.86 8.43 -22.22
N PRO A 49 -5.00 7.82 -23.05
CA PRO A 49 -3.89 7.03 -22.52
C PRO A 49 -3.18 7.86 -21.46
N PRO A 50 -2.85 7.26 -20.29
CA PRO A 50 -2.18 8.00 -19.23
C PRO A 50 -0.97 8.66 -19.88
N THR A 51 -0.77 9.94 -19.60
CA THR A 51 0.44 10.63 -20.08
C THR A 51 1.61 9.73 -19.75
N THR A 52 2.35 9.26 -20.76
CA THR A 52 3.63 8.56 -20.55
C THR A 52 4.36 9.36 -19.50
N ARG A 53 4.82 8.72 -18.39
CA ARG A 53 5.50 9.39 -17.27
C ARG A 53 6.29 10.51 -17.90
N GLY A 54 5.83 11.73 -17.69
CA GLY A 54 6.47 12.87 -18.33
C GLY A 54 7.94 12.74 -17.99
N LYS A 55 8.81 13.18 -18.88
CA LYS A 55 10.12 13.60 -18.40
C LYS A 55 9.86 14.77 -17.43
N SER A 56 9.29 14.50 -16.24
CA SER A 56 9.67 15.26 -15.05
C SER A 56 11.18 15.21 -15.16
N PRO A 57 11.87 16.35 -15.28
CA PRO A 57 13.31 16.32 -15.36
C PRO A 57 13.75 15.50 -14.15
N ASP A 58 14.16 14.26 -14.41
CA ASP A 58 14.83 13.47 -13.41
C ASP A 58 16.02 14.34 -13.01
N ARG A 59 16.42 14.23 -11.74
CA ARG A 59 17.53 15.02 -11.22
C ARG A 59 18.64 15.09 -12.28
N ALA A 60 19.05 16.32 -12.62
CA ALA A 60 20.03 16.52 -13.69
C ALA A 60 21.20 15.55 -13.48
N GLN A 61 21.71 14.93 -14.53
CA GLN A 61 22.79 13.97 -14.40
C GLN A 61 23.96 14.61 -13.65
N GLY A 62 24.31 14.08 -12.47
CA GLY A 62 25.30 14.67 -11.56
C GLY A 62 24.74 15.51 -10.40
N HIS A 63 23.42 15.69 -10.30
CA HIS A 63 22.79 16.41 -9.19
C HIS A 63 22.77 15.55 -7.91
N GLN A 64 23.65 15.89 -6.98
CA GLN A 64 23.64 15.37 -5.61
C GLN A 64 22.88 16.33 -4.69
N PRO A 65 21.84 15.87 -3.97
CA PRO A 65 21.17 16.71 -2.98
C PRO A 65 22.15 17.11 -1.87
N SER A 66 22.03 18.35 -1.39
CA SER A 66 22.82 18.78 -0.22
C SER A 66 22.52 17.86 0.98
N PRO A 67 23.53 17.45 1.77
CA PRO A 67 23.30 16.72 3.00
C PRO A 67 22.33 17.47 3.92
N ARG A 68 21.48 16.74 4.64
CA ARG A 68 20.58 17.32 5.64
C ARG A 68 21.40 18.08 6.71
N PRO A 69 21.00 19.29 7.13
CA PRO A 69 21.70 20.01 8.20
C PRO A 69 21.74 19.14 9.46
N ARG A 70 22.94 18.98 10.02
CA ARG A 70 23.18 18.24 11.26
C ARG A 70 23.17 19.21 12.42
N TYR A 71 22.25 19.01 13.35
CA TYR A 71 22.22 19.75 14.61
C TYR A 71 23.07 19.02 15.67
N PRO A 72 23.73 19.74 16.59
CA PRO A 72 24.48 19.12 17.67
C PRO A 72 23.54 18.29 18.55
N THR A 73 23.92 17.05 18.85
CA THR A 73 23.17 16.20 19.77
C THR A 73 23.75 16.35 21.16
N VAL A 74 23.01 16.98 22.08
CA VAL A 74 23.39 17.03 23.50
C VAL A 74 23.16 15.65 24.10
N LYS A 75 24.24 14.95 24.46
CA LYS A 75 24.17 13.68 25.18
C LYS A 75 23.98 13.96 26.67
N LYS A 76 23.09 13.22 27.33
CA LYS A 76 22.96 13.27 28.80
C LYS A 76 24.19 12.59 29.39
N HIS A 77 25.05 13.36 30.04
CA HIS A 77 26.14 12.82 30.85
C HIS A 77 25.67 12.67 32.29
N SER A 78 26.07 11.59 32.96
CA SER A 78 25.95 11.54 34.42
C SER A 78 26.83 12.63 35.02
N SER A 79 26.29 13.38 35.99
CA SER A 79 27.03 14.45 36.65
C SER A 79 28.27 13.88 37.33
N LYS A 80 29.44 14.50 37.10
CA LYS A 80 30.60 14.27 37.96
C LYS A 80 30.24 14.81 39.35
N LYS A 81 30.12 13.93 40.34
CA LYS A 81 29.98 14.34 41.75
C LYS A 81 31.18 15.22 42.11
N THR A 82 30.93 16.47 42.46
CA THR A 82 31.93 17.37 43.03
C THR A 82 32.49 16.73 44.30
N LYS A 83 33.81 16.83 44.49
CA LYS A 83 34.58 16.19 45.57
C LYS A 83 34.34 16.86 46.93
N THR A 84 33.12 17.27 47.23
CA THR A 84 32.78 17.98 48.48
C THR A 84 32.10 17.06 49.49
N GLU A 85 31.56 15.91 49.08
CA GLU A 85 30.93 14.94 49.99
C GLU A 85 31.90 13.90 50.59
N LYS A 86 33.18 13.88 50.17
CA LYS A 86 34.17 12.92 50.68
C LYS A 86 34.86 13.36 51.97
N SER A 87 34.83 14.64 52.36
CA SER A 87 35.50 15.10 53.59
C SER A 87 34.63 14.98 54.84
N PHE A 88 33.31 14.88 54.73
CA PHE A 88 32.42 14.78 55.89
C PHE A 88 32.37 13.38 56.54
N LYS A 89 32.86 12.33 55.87
CA LYS A 89 32.85 10.96 56.44
C LYS A 89 34.11 10.59 57.22
N ASN A 90 35.18 11.38 57.12
CA ASN A 90 36.44 11.08 57.81
C ASN A 90 36.57 11.81 59.16
N ALA A 91 35.66 12.73 59.49
CA ALA A 91 35.66 13.45 60.77
C ALA A 91 34.97 12.66 61.90
N ASP A 92 34.04 11.75 61.59
CA ASP A 92 33.28 11.01 62.60
C ASP A 92 33.97 9.73 63.13
N LEU A 93 35.15 9.36 62.58
CA LEU A 93 35.89 8.15 62.97
C LEU A 93 37.08 8.40 63.91
N THR A 94 37.27 9.64 64.38
CA THR A 94 38.38 10.04 65.28
C THR A 94 37.89 10.47 66.68
N ALA A 95 36.72 9.98 67.09
CA ALA A 95 36.13 10.21 68.41
C ALA A 95 35.45 8.93 68.93
N ALA A 96 36.26 7.95 69.32
CA ALA A 96 35.86 6.80 70.14
C ALA A 96 37.08 6.30 70.94
#